data_AF-A0A8E0IAM4-F1
#
_entry.id   AF-A0A8E0IAM4-F1
#
_cell.length_a   1.000
_cell.length_b   1.000
_cell.length_c   1.000
_cell.angle_alpha   90.00
_cell.angle_beta   90.00
_cell.angle_gamma   90.00
#
_symmetry.space_group_name_H-M   'P 1'
#
loop_
_entity.id
_entity.type
_entity.pdbx_description
1 polymer ?
#
loop_
_entity_poly.entity_id
_entity_poly.type
_entity_poly.pdbx_seq_one_letter_code
_entity_poly.pdbx_strand_id
1 'polypeptide(L)' 'MNNTKKSSKHNPESLHDYTKVVVETDTKNPVTIAEITADSWKLADGYRIKLTPTYTD' A
#
# COMPACT_ATOMS: atom_id res chain seq x y z
N MET A 1 -17.23 35.84 12.47
CA MET A 1 -17.63 34.43 12.26
C MET A 1 -16.66 33.85 11.27
N ASN A 2 -15.68 33.10 11.77
CA ASN A 2 -14.50 32.71 11.01
C ASN A 2 -14.53 31.19 10.91
N ASN A 3 -15.19 30.67 9.87
CA ASN A 3 -15.30 29.23 9.65
C ASN A 3 -13.98 28.71 9.05
N THR A 4 -12.99 28.44 9.89
CA THR A 4 -11.85 27.64 9.49
C THR A 4 -12.26 26.17 9.53
N LYS A 5 -12.75 25.64 8.39
CA LYS A 5 -12.81 24.19 8.17
C LYS A 5 -11.37 23.67 8.21
N LYS A 6 -10.98 23.12 9.36
CA LYS A 6 -9.72 22.41 9.57
C LYS A 6 -9.69 21.25 8.57
N SER A 7 -8.77 21.30 7.62
CA SER A 7 -8.56 20.20 6.67
C SER A 7 -8.28 18.93 7.46
N SER A 8 -9.10 17.91 7.25
CA SER A 8 -8.85 16.56 7.77
C SER A 8 -7.51 16.10 7.20
N LYS A 9 -6.51 15.91 8.07
CA LYS A 9 -5.31 15.14 7.74
C LYS A 9 -5.79 13.78 7.24
N HIS A 10 -5.72 13.57 5.93
CA HIS A 10 -5.88 12.24 5.36
C HIS A 10 -4.69 11.44 5.87
N ASN A 11 -4.91 10.57 6.86
CA ASN A 11 -3.96 9.53 7.16
C ASN A 11 -3.90 8.68 5.88
N PRO A 12 -2.72 8.40 5.29
CA PRO A 12 -2.66 7.42 4.23
C PRO A 12 -3.27 6.14 4.83
N GLU A 13 -4.27 5.64 4.13
CA GLU A 13 -5.02 4.46 4.48
C GLU A 13 -4.08 3.37 4.97
N SER A 14 -4.22 3.01 6.24
CA SER A 14 -3.35 2.03 6.84
C SER A 14 -3.67 0.67 6.24
N LEU A 15 -2.69 -0.21 6.11
CA LEU A 15 -2.98 -1.60 5.75
C LEU A 15 -3.93 -2.29 6.74
N HIS A 16 -4.22 -1.73 7.92
CA HIS A 16 -5.22 -2.28 8.83
C HIS A 16 -6.65 -2.14 8.28
N ASP A 17 -6.89 -1.18 7.39
CA ASP A 17 -8.20 -0.93 6.79
C ASP A 17 -8.42 -1.76 5.52
N TYR A 18 -7.41 -2.50 5.06
CA TYR A 18 -7.38 -3.23 3.79
C TYR A 18 -6.87 -4.66 3.98
N THR A 19 -7.33 -5.60 3.16
CA THR A 19 -6.88 -7.00 3.23
C THR A 19 -5.72 -7.32 2.28
N LYS A 20 -5.55 -6.52 1.22
CA LYS A 20 -4.57 -6.77 0.16
C LYS A 20 -4.18 -5.49 -0.58
N VAL A 21 -2.91 -5.38 -0.94
CA VAL A 21 -2.40 -4.43 -1.94
C VAL A 21 -2.00 -5.20 -3.20
N VAL A 22 -2.48 -4.72 -4.35
CA VAL A 22 -2.08 -5.22 -5.67
C VAL A 22 -1.39 -4.07 -6.39
N VAL A 23 -0.17 -4.30 -6.86
CA VAL A 23 0.60 -3.33 -7.64
C VAL A 23 0.59 -3.79 -9.09
N GLU A 24 0.12 -2.94 -9.99
CA GLU A 24 -0.01 -3.25 -11.42
C GLU A 24 0.63 -2.16 -12.27
N THR A 25 1.01 -2.50 -13.50
CA THR A 25 1.45 -1.51 -14.48
C THR A 25 0.25 -0.67 -14.95
N ASP A 26 0.40 0.65 -14.99
CA ASP A 26 -0.60 1.55 -15.59
C ASP A 26 -0.46 1.55 -17.12
N THR A 27 -0.87 0.46 -17.75
CA THR A 27 -0.90 0.33 -19.21
C THR A 27 -2.24 -0.23 -19.66
N LYS A 28 -2.53 -0.14 -20.96
CA LYS A 28 -3.78 -0.65 -21.53
C LYS A 28 -4.06 -2.13 -21.18
N ASN A 29 -3.00 -2.92 -21.00
CA ASN A 29 -3.06 -4.31 -20.56
C ASN A 29 -2.25 -4.43 -19.25
N PRO A 30 -2.87 -4.13 -18.11
CA PRO A 30 -2.16 -4.12 -16.83
C PRO A 30 -1.63 -5.51 -16.49
N VAL A 31 -0.41 -5.55 -15.96
CA VAL A 31 0.23 -6.77 -15.43
C VAL A 31 0.47 -6.56 -13.95
N THR A 32 0.09 -7.56 -13.15
CA THR A 32 0.34 -7.57 -11.71
C THR A 32 1.83 -7.79 -11.44
N ILE A 33 2.44 -6.83 -10.73
CA ILE A 33 3.85 -6.84 -10.32
C ILE A 33 3.98 -7.45 -8.92
N ALA A 34 3.06 -7.12 -8.01
CA ALA A 34 3.08 -7.62 -6.64
C ALA A 34 1.67 -7.77 -6.07
N GLU A 35 1.49 -8.79 -5.22
CA GLU A 35 0.33 -8.92 -4.33
C GLU A 35 0.84 -9.04 -2.90
N ILE A 36 0.34 -8.21 -1.99
CA ILE A 36 0.80 -8.15 -0.59
C ILE A 36 -0.43 -8.27 0.31
N THR A 37 -0.42 -9.25 1.21
CA THR A 37 -1.41 -9.44 2.28
C THR A 37 -0.74 -9.27 3.64
N ALA A 38 -1.53 -9.35 4.72
CA ALA A 38 -0.99 -9.32 6.08
C ALA A 38 0.03 -10.44 6.33
N ASP A 39 -0.17 -11.61 5.71
CA ASP A 39 0.59 -12.83 6.01
C ASP A 39 1.59 -13.22 4.92
N SER A 40 1.49 -12.64 3.72
CA SER A 40 2.25 -13.12 2.56
C SER A 40 2.47 -12.05 1.48
N TRP A 41 3.41 -12.33 0.57
CA TRP A 41 3.58 -11.55 -0.63
C TRP A 41 3.90 -12.45 -1.83
N LYS A 42 3.48 -12.03 -3.02
CA LYS A 42 3.84 -12.62 -4.31
C LYS A 42 4.42 -11.54 -5.20
N LEU A 43 5.36 -11.93 -6.05
CA LEU A 43 6.11 -10.99 -6.88
C LEU A 43 6.30 -11.57 -8.29
N ALA A 44 6.17 -10.71 -9.30
CA ALA A 44 6.51 -11.05 -10.67
C ALA A 44 8.04 -11.20 -10.84
N ASP A 45 8.44 -12.02 -11.81
CA ASP A 45 9.84 -12.27 -12.11
C ASP A 45 10.58 -10.98 -12.49
N GLY A 46 11.84 -10.87 -12.04
CA GLY A 46 12.69 -9.71 -12.30
C GLY A 46 12.51 -8.53 -11.33
N TYR A 47 11.57 -8.61 -10.39
CA TYR A 47 11.40 -7.60 -9.34
C TYR A 47 11.95 -8.07 -8.00
N ARG A 48 12.14 -7.12 -7.06
CA ARG A 48 12.51 -7.40 -5.67
C ARG A 48 11.63 -6.63 -4.72
N ILE A 49 11.23 -7.26 -3.63
CA ILE A 49 10.59 -6.61 -2.48
C ILE A 49 11.58 -6.57 -1.31
N LYS A 50 11.57 -5.50 -0.53
CA LYS A 50 12.33 -5.38 0.72
C LYS A 50 11.38 -5.00 1.84
N LEU A 51 11.26 -5.88 2.84
CA LEU A 51 10.46 -5.64 4.03
C LEU A 51 11.35 -5.05 5.13
N THR A 52 10.85 -4.01 5.79
CA THR A 52 11.47 -3.45 7.00
C THR A 52 10.61 -3.86 8.19
N PRO A 53 11.09 -4.74 9.08
CA PRO A 53 10.33 -5.12 10.25
C PRO A 53 10.23 -3.94 11.23
N THR A 54 9.11 -3.87 11.95
CA THR A 54 9.01 -3.02 13.13
C THR A 54 9.82 -3.65 14.26
N TYR A 55 10.80 -2.91 14.78
CA TYR A 55 11.52 -3.30 15.99
C TYR A 55 10.76 -2.69 17.17
N THR A 56 10.22 -3.55 18.04
CA THR A 56 9.80 -3.12 19.39
C THR A 56 11.01 -3.22 20.30
N ASP A 57 11.41 -2.10 20.90
CA ASP A 57 12.47 -2.04 21.93
C ASP A 57 12.12 -2.88 23.17
#